data_AF-A0A5B6WHL9-F1
#
_entry.id   AF-A0A5B6WHL9-F1
#
_cell.length_a   1.000
_cell.length_b   1.000
_cell.length_c   1.000
_cell.angle_alpha   90.00
_cell.angle_beta   90.00
_cell.angle_gamma   90.00
#
_symmetry.space_group_name_H-M   'P 1'
#
loop_
_entity.id
_entity.type
_entity.pdbx_description
1 polymer ?
#
loop_
_entity_poly.entity_id
_entity_poly.type
_entity_poly.pdbx_seq_one_letter_code
_entity_poly.pdbx_strand_id
1 'polypeptide(L)'
;MRSIELNAKAMHTLFCALGSDEYSRVSSCSNTMEIWDKLKVTHEGTSQMKKSKIRILTLNYETFKIKSKEDIKTMYDPFTIIINGLKSYGKIYPNEEVVRKMLRNLPKSWKAKVTAIEETKNLETLTLDELNGSLLTHEMRLNEGVEKEKDQEVANLCLMVIDDSKVTSNLSSSISYSFGEL
;
A
#
# COMPACT_ATOMS: atom_id res chain seq x y z
N MET A 1 -31.07 45.45 -18.15
CA MET A 1 -32.31 44.99 -17.47
C MET A 1 -32.42 43.46 -17.46
N ARG A 2 -32.48 42.79 -18.62
CA ARG A 2 -32.59 41.31 -18.73
C ARG A 2 -31.54 40.51 -17.93
N SER A 3 -30.28 40.94 -17.90
CA SER A 3 -29.21 40.25 -17.14
C SER A 3 -29.43 40.29 -15.62
N ILE A 4 -30.04 41.35 -15.10
CA ILE A 4 -30.28 41.52 -13.64
C ILE A 4 -31.40 40.58 -13.21
N GLU A 5 -32.49 40.51 -13.99
CA GLU A 5 -33.60 39.60 -13.74
C GLU A 5 -33.19 38.13 -13.82
N LEU A 6 -32.34 37.78 -14.80
CA LEU A 6 -31.81 36.42 -14.94
C LEU A 6 -30.92 36.05 -13.74
N ASN A 7 -30.06 36.96 -13.28
CA ASN A 7 -29.24 36.75 -12.09
C ASN A 7 -30.10 36.58 -10.83
N ALA A 8 -31.10 37.44 -10.62
CA ALA A 8 -32.00 37.33 -9.47
C ALA A 8 -32.77 36.00 -9.45
N LYS A 9 -33.28 35.56 -10.61
CA LYS A 9 -33.92 34.24 -10.75
C LYS A 9 -32.96 33.10 -10.44
N ALA A 10 -31.74 33.13 -10.98
CA ALA A 10 -30.73 32.11 -10.74
C ALA A 10 -30.28 32.06 -9.27
N MET A 11 -30.11 33.20 -8.61
CA MET A 11 -29.82 33.26 -7.17
C MET A 11 -30.94 32.63 -6.35
N HIS A 12 -32.20 32.98 -6.65
CA HIS A 12 -33.34 32.40 -5.94
C HIS A 12 -33.39 30.88 -6.11
N THR A 13 -33.22 30.38 -7.34
CA THR A 13 -33.14 28.93 -7.60
C THR A 13 -32.03 28.26 -6.81
N LEU A 14 -30.83 28.86 -6.76
CA LEU A 14 -29.73 28.33 -5.96
C LEU A 14 -30.08 28.30 -4.48
N PHE A 15 -30.58 29.40 -3.90
CA PHE A 15 -30.94 29.45 -2.49
C PHE A 15 -32.00 28.43 -2.10
N CYS A 16 -33.00 28.18 -2.96
CA CYS A 16 -33.99 27.14 -2.71
C CYS A 16 -33.43 25.71 -2.77
N ALA A 17 -32.33 25.49 -3.50
CA ALA A 17 -31.70 24.18 -3.62
C ALA A 17 -30.73 23.86 -2.46
N LEU A 18 -30.27 24.87 -1.73
CA LEU A 18 -29.27 24.71 -0.67
C LEU A 18 -29.89 24.35 0.67
N GLY A 19 -29.21 23.49 1.43
CA GLY A 19 -29.53 23.26 2.84
C GLY A 19 -29.22 24.48 3.71
N SER A 20 -29.74 24.51 4.94
CA SER A 20 -29.57 25.63 5.89
C SER A 20 -28.09 26.04 6.08
N ASP A 21 -27.19 25.05 6.21
CA ASP A 21 -25.77 25.29 6.44
C ASP A 21 -25.06 25.91 5.23
N GLU A 22 -25.43 25.46 4.02
CA GLU A 22 -24.85 25.97 2.78
C GLU A 22 -25.40 27.34 2.44
N TYR A 23 -26.71 27.55 2.62
CA TYR A 23 -27.36 28.84 2.45
C TYR A 23 -26.71 29.90 3.35
N SER A 24 -26.51 29.60 4.64
CA SER A 24 -25.86 30.52 5.58
C SER A 24 -24.51 31.02 5.07
N ARG A 25 -23.71 30.13 4.44
CA ARG A 25 -22.39 30.47 3.88
C ARG A 25 -22.46 31.41 2.68
N VAL A 26 -23.49 31.33 1.85
CA VAL A 26 -23.62 32.11 0.60
C VAL A 26 -24.65 33.23 0.64
N SER A 27 -25.37 33.37 1.77
CA SER A 27 -26.47 34.34 1.95
C SER A 27 -26.07 35.80 1.72
N SER A 28 -24.79 36.14 1.92
CA SER A 28 -24.26 37.49 1.69
C SER A 28 -23.75 37.75 0.27
N CYS A 29 -23.76 36.75 -0.62
CA CYS A 29 -23.25 36.90 -1.99
C CYS A 29 -24.21 37.73 -2.86
N SER A 30 -23.65 38.59 -3.70
CA SER A 30 -24.43 39.61 -4.44
C SER A 30 -24.87 39.15 -5.84
N ASN A 31 -24.30 38.07 -6.36
CA ASN A 31 -24.63 37.53 -7.68
C ASN A 31 -24.44 36.01 -7.74
N THR A 32 -25.02 35.39 -8.76
CA THR A 32 -25.00 33.93 -8.97
C THR A 32 -23.56 33.39 -9.09
N MET A 33 -22.66 34.14 -9.73
CA MET A 33 -21.27 33.70 -9.92
C MET A 33 -20.51 33.65 -8.60
N GLU A 34 -20.73 34.62 -7.71
CA GLU A 34 -20.13 34.63 -6.37
C GLU A 34 -20.65 33.47 -5.51
N ILE A 35 -21.96 33.17 -5.56
CA ILE A 35 -22.53 31.98 -4.91
C ILE A 35 -21.86 30.72 -5.43
N TRP A 36 -21.80 30.57 -6.76
CA TRP A 36 -21.20 29.41 -7.42
C TRP A 36 -19.73 29.22 -7.04
N ASP A 37 -18.92 30.28 -7.09
CA ASP A 37 -17.50 30.23 -6.74
C ASP A 37 -17.30 29.88 -5.27
N LYS A 38 -18.14 30.39 -4.37
CA LYS A 38 -18.07 30.08 -2.93
C LYS A 38 -18.48 28.65 -2.62
N LEU A 39 -19.52 28.13 -3.27
CA LEU A 39 -19.90 26.72 -3.18
C LEU A 39 -18.79 25.82 -3.73
N LYS A 40 -18.25 26.16 -4.91
CA LYS A 40 -17.14 25.43 -5.52
C LYS A 40 -15.94 25.35 -4.59
N VAL A 41 -15.55 26.46 -3.97
CA VAL A 41 -14.45 26.48 -2.99
C VAL A 41 -14.80 25.67 -1.74
N THR A 42 -16.05 25.69 -1.28
CA THR A 42 -16.49 24.96 -0.09
C THR A 42 -16.42 23.45 -0.30
N HIS A 43 -16.86 22.95 -1.47
CA HIS A 43 -16.94 21.51 -1.74
C HIS A 43 -15.68 20.93 -2.37
N GLU A 44 -15.05 21.65 -3.30
CA GLU A 44 -13.84 21.17 -3.99
C GLU A 44 -12.55 21.62 -3.30
N GLY A 45 -12.63 22.56 -2.36
CA GLY A 45 -11.49 23.24 -1.76
C GLY A 45 -10.92 24.35 -2.65
N THR A 46 -10.10 25.22 -2.06
CA THR A 46 -9.41 26.30 -2.80
C THR A 46 -8.39 25.74 -3.79
N SER A 47 -8.05 26.51 -4.82
CA SER A 47 -6.94 26.19 -5.73
C SER A 47 -5.62 25.96 -4.99
N GLN A 48 -5.38 26.69 -3.88
CA GLN A 48 -4.21 26.49 -3.03
C GLN A 48 -4.26 25.13 -2.31
N MET A 49 -5.40 24.74 -1.74
CA MET A 49 -5.56 23.42 -1.11
C MET A 49 -5.32 22.29 -2.12
N LYS A 50 -5.87 22.41 -3.34
CA LYS A 50 -5.64 21.43 -4.41
C LYS A 50 -4.15 21.32 -4.75
N LYS A 51 -3.47 22.46 -4.96
CA LYS A 51 -2.02 22.50 -5.19
C LYS A 51 -1.22 21.86 -4.05
N SER A 52 -1.57 22.16 -2.79
CA SER A 52 -0.92 21.56 -1.62
C SER A 52 -1.12 20.04 -1.57
N LYS A 53 -2.32 19.54 -1.85
CA LYS A 53 -2.59 18.09 -1.89
C LYS A 53 -1.79 17.40 -2.99
N ILE A 54 -1.71 17.96 -4.20
CA ILE A 54 -0.87 17.44 -5.29
C ILE A 54 0.60 17.39 -4.85
N ARG A 55 1.09 18.45 -4.20
CA ARG A 55 2.47 18.51 -3.70
C ARG A 55 2.75 17.42 -2.68
N ILE A 56 1.88 17.25 -1.68
CA ILE A 56 2.03 16.23 -0.64
C ILE A 56 1.99 14.83 -1.26
N LEU A 57 1.03 14.54 -2.14
CA LEU A 57 0.95 13.25 -2.80
C LEU A 57 2.15 12.97 -3.71
N THR A 58 2.66 13.99 -4.40
CA THR A 58 3.87 13.89 -5.22
C THR A 58 5.08 13.53 -4.35
N LEU A 59 5.24 14.22 -3.21
CA LEU A 59 6.31 13.92 -2.27
C LEU A 59 6.19 12.50 -1.71
N ASN A 60 4.99 12.08 -1.33
CA ASN A 60 4.73 10.72 -0.84
C ASN A 60 5.06 9.68 -1.91
N TYR A 61 4.74 9.93 -3.18
CA TYR A 61 5.08 9.05 -4.29
C TYR A 61 6.61 9.00 -4.51
N GLU A 62 7.28 10.15 -4.54
CA GLU A 62 8.73 10.23 -4.76
C GLU A 62 9.52 9.54 -3.64
N THR A 63 9.10 9.76 -2.39
CA THR A 63 9.74 9.22 -1.18
C THR A 63 9.19 7.86 -0.74
N PHE A 64 8.22 7.31 -1.47
CA PHE A 64 7.63 6.00 -1.17
C PHE A 64 8.72 4.93 -1.10
N LYS A 65 8.80 4.25 0.05
CA LYS A 65 9.71 3.13 0.33
C LYS A 65 9.05 2.15 1.28
N ILE A 66 9.11 0.85 0.98
CA ILE A 66 8.71 -0.20 1.91
C ILE A 66 9.79 -0.35 3.01
N LYS A 67 9.39 -0.75 4.22
CA LYS A 67 10.37 -1.24 5.20
C LYS A 67 10.69 -2.71 4.94
N SER A 68 11.90 -3.12 5.29
CA SER A 68 12.43 -4.48 5.06
C SER A 68 11.63 -5.65 5.68
N LYS A 69 10.59 -5.37 6.47
CA LYS A 69 9.79 -6.37 7.19
C LYS A 69 8.27 -6.25 6.94
N GLU A 70 7.86 -5.32 6.08
CA GLU A 70 6.45 -5.16 5.72
C GLU A 70 6.12 -6.13 4.57
N ASP A 71 4.93 -6.74 4.64
CA ASP A 71 4.42 -7.63 3.58
C ASP A 71 4.00 -6.84 2.32
N ILE A 72 3.78 -7.56 1.23
CA ILE A 72 3.37 -6.97 -0.06
C ILE A 72 2.08 -6.16 0.07
N LYS A 73 1.10 -6.61 0.85
CA LYS A 73 -0.19 -5.92 1.00
C LYS A 73 -0.01 -4.56 1.69
N THR A 74 0.80 -4.53 2.73
CA THR A 74 1.15 -3.32 3.50
C THR A 74 1.84 -2.28 2.63
N MET A 75 2.54 -2.70 1.57
CA MET A 75 3.07 -1.81 0.53
C MET A 75 2.03 -1.43 -0.53
N TYR A 76 1.21 -2.38 -1.00
CA TYR A 76 0.31 -2.18 -2.14
C TYR A 76 -0.79 -1.17 -1.84
N ASP A 77 -1.45 -1.28 -0.69
CA ASP A 77 -2.61 -0.45 -0.37
C ASP A 77 -2.25 1.05 -0.31
N PRO A 78 -1.21 1.48 0.44
CA PRO A 78 -0.83 2.89 0.48
C PRO A 78 -0.32 3.42 -0.86
N PHE A 79 0.38 2.59 -1.63
CA PHE A 79 0.87 2.97 -2.96
C PHE A 79 -0.30 3.30 -3.90
N THR A 80 -1.32 2.43 -3.92
CA THR A 80 -2.52 2.60 -4.73
C THR A 80 -3.32 3.83 -4.32
N ILE A 81 -3.42 4.11 -3.02
CA ILE A 81 -4.04 5.34 -2.50
C ILE A 81 -3.34 6.60 -3.03
N ILE A 82 -1.99 6.60 -3.05
CA ILE A 82 -1.20 7.73 -3.56
C ILE A 82 -1.45 7.93 -5.06
N ILE A 83 -1.36 6.86 -5.87
CA ILE A 83 -1.57 6.91 -7.32
C ILE A 83 -2.98 7.37 -7.67
N ASN A 84 -4.00 6.81 -7.02
CA ASN A 84 -5.39 7.19 -7.24
C ASN A 84 -5.66 8.63 -6.79
N GLY A 85 -5.05 9.06 -5.68
CA GLY A 85 -5.06 10.44 -5.23
C GLY A 85 -4.53 11.38 -6.30
N LEU A 86 -3.32 11.13 -6.82
CA LEU A 86 -2.71 11.94 -7.89
C LEU A 86 -3.57 11.99 -9.15
N LYS A 87 -4.10 10.84 -9.58
CA LYS A 87 -5.00 10.71 -10.72
C LYS A 87 -6.27 11.54 -10.56
N SER A 88 -6.87 11.56 -9.36
CA SER A 88 -8.07 12.36 -9.06
C SER A 88 -7.84 13.87 -9.17
N TYR A 89 -6.59 14.34 -9.02
CA TYR A 89 -6.19 15.72 -9.24
C TYR A 89 -5.62 15.98 -10.65
N GLY A 90 -5.74 15.01 -11.57
CA GLY A 90 -5.30 15.14 -12.97
C GLY A 90 -3.81 14.92 -13.20
N LYS A 91 -3.04 14.49 -12.18
CA LYS A 91 -1.63 14.13 -12.35
C LYS A 91 -1.52 12.62 -12.55
N ILE A 92 -1.27 12.21 -13.78
CA ILE A 92 -1.22 10.80 -14.18
C ILE A 92 0.22 10.44 -14.53
N TYR A 93 0.71 9.37 -13.91
CA TYR A 93 2.00 8.77 -14.26
C TYR A 93 1.79 7.65 -15.29
N PRO A 94 2.70 7.48 -16.27
CA PRO A 94 2.65 6.35 -17.20
C PRO A 94 2.64 5.03 -16.44
N ASN A 95 1.86 4.05 -16.93
CA ASN A 95 1.73 2.75 -16.25
C ASN A 95 3.08 2.08 -16.00
N GLU A 96 3.95 2.12 -17.01
CA GLU A 96 5.32 1.61 -16.94
C GLU A 96 6.13 2.23 -15.78
N GLU A 97 5.99 3.54 -15.56
CA GLU A 97 6.68 4.24 -14.48
C GLU A 97 6.17 3.81 -13.11
N VAL A 98 4.85 3.68 -12.98
CA VAL A 98 4.17 3.25 -11.75
C VAL A 98 4.58 1.82 -11.38
N VAL A 99 4.55 0.91 -12.37
CA VAL A 99 4.99 -0.49 -12.20
C VAL A 99 6.46 -0.56 -11.79
N ARG A 100 7.36 0.14 -12.50
CA ARG A 100 8.79 0.18 -12.13
C ARG A 100 9.02 0.80 -10.75
N LYS A 101 8.27 1.84 -10.39
CA LYS A 101 8.37 2.46 -9.06
C LYS A 101 8.01 1.47 -7.97
N MET A 102 6.98 0.64 -8.18
CA MET A 102 6.60 -0.40 -7.25
C MET A 102 7.69 -1.48 -7.13
N LEU A 103 8.16 -2.02 -8.27
CA LEU A 103 9.21 -3.04 -8.31
C LEU A 103 10.51 -2.57 -7.62
N ARG A 104 10.93 -1.32 -7.84
CA ARG A 104 12.13 -0.72 -7.18
C ARG A 104 11.99 -0.59 -5.67
N ASN A 105 10.77 -0.57 -5.16
CA ASN A 105 10.52 -0.47 -3.73
C ASN A 105 10.45 -1.82 -3.04
N LEU A 106 10.52 -2.94 -3.76
CA LEU A 106 10.57 -4.25 -3.13
C LEU A 106 11.90 -4.48 -2.38
N PRO A 107 11.91 -5.29 -1.30
CA PRO A 107 13.14 -5.64 -0.60
C PRO A 107 14.15 -6.34 -1.52
N LYS A 108 15.45 -6.23 -1.20
CA LYS A 108 16.53 -6.81 -2.02
C LYS A 108 16.39 -8.32 -2.25
N SER A 109 15.75 -9.06 -1.34
CA SER A 109 15.46 -10.49 -1.48
C SER A 109 14.56 -10.81 -2.69
N TRP A 110 13.77 -9.83 -3.17
CA TRP A 110 12.87 -9.99 -4.31
C TRP A 110 13.55 -9.77 -5.67
N LYS A 111 14.86 -9.49 -5.70
CA LYS A 111 15.59 -9.13 -6.93
C LYS A 111 15.37 -10.14 -8.07
N ALA A 112 15.41 -11.44 -7.78
CA ALA A 112 15.19 -12.47 -8.80
C ALA A 112 13.77 -12.41 -9.41
N LYS A 113 12.75 -12.19 -8.57
CA LYS A 113 11.36 -12.04 -9.01
C LYS A 113 11.16 -10.77 -9.83
N VAL A 114 11.80 -9.66 -9.44
CA VAL A 114 11.78 -8.39 -10.18
C VAL A 114 12.36 -8.58 -11.58
N THR A 115 13.57 -9.14 -11.69
CA THR A 115 14.22 -9.40 -12.99
C THR A 115 13.35 -10.29 -13.88
N ALA A 116 12.79 -11.37 -13.33
CA ALA A 116 11.90 -12.24 -14.10
C ALA A 116 10.65 -11.51 -14.63
N ILE A 117 10.07 -10.58 -13.88
CA ILE A 117 8.94 -9.76 -14.35
C ILE A 117 9.39 -8.81 -15.47
N GLU A 118 10.51 -8.12 -15.28
CA GLU A 118 11.07 -7.16 -16.25
C GLU A 118 11.44 -7.82 -17.58
N GLU A 119 11.88 -9.09 -17.57
CA GLU A 119 12.24 -9.83 -18.78
C GLU A 119 11.04 -10.48 -19.49
N THR A 120 9.99 -10.85 -18.76
CA THR A 120 8.88 -11.66 -19.30
C THR A 120 7.59 -10.89 -19.56
N LYS A 121 7.43 -9.69 -18.98
CA LYS A 121 6.20 -8.91 -19.05
C LYS A 121 6.42 -7.56 -19.73
N ASN A 122 5.43 -7.11 -20.50
CA ASN A 122 5.40 -5.73 -20.96
C ASN A 122 4.88 -4.82 -19.83
N LEU A 123 5.75 -3.96 -19.30
CA LEU A 123 5.44 -3.08 -18.18
C LEU A 123 4.48 -1.93 -18.57
N GLU A 124 4.35 -1.60 -19.85
CA GLU A 124 3.38 -0.60 -20.31
C GLU A 124 1.93 -1.09 -20.17
N THR A 125 1.71 -2.40 -20.33
CA THR A 125 0.38 -3.02 -20.29
C THR A 125 0.08 -3.77 -19.01
N LEU A 126 1.11 -4.15 -18.24
CA LEU A 126 0.95 -4.89 -16.98
C LEU A 126 0.21 -4.03 -15.96
N THR A 127 -0.97 -4.46 -15.53
CA THR A 127 -1.74 -3.72 -14.52
C THR A 127 -1.16 -3.88 -13.13
N LEU A 128 -1.43 -2.91 -12.24
CA LEU A 128 -1.02 -2.99 -10.84
C LEU A 128 -1.63 -4.19 -10.12
N ASP A 129 -2.87 -4.56 -10.43
CA ASP A 129 -3.55 -5.71 -9.82
C ASP A 129 -2.91 -7.04 -10.25
N GLU A 130 -2.55 -7.19 -11.53
CA GLU A 130 -1.82 -8.37 -12.03
C GLU A 130 -0.43 -8.47 -11.41
N LEU A 131 0.29 -7.34 -11.30
CA LEU A 131 1.57 -7.29 -10.61
C LEU A 131 1.41 -7.74 -9.16
N ASN A 132 0.43 -7.18 -8.43
CA ASN A 132 0.16 -7.52 -7.04
C ASN A 132 -0.16 -9.01 -6.86
N GLY A 133 -1.02 -9.58 -7.72
CA GLY A 133 -1.32 -11.01 -7.69
C GLY A 133 -0.08 -11.89 -7.89
N SER A 134 0.82 -11.50 -8.81
CA SER A 134 2.09 -12.20 -9.04
C SER A 134 3.05 -12.10 -7.84
N LEU A 135 3.06 -10.96 -7.14
CA LEU A 135 3.87 -10.75 -5.95
C LEU A 135 3.32 -11.52 -4.74
N LEU A 136 2.01 -11.44 -4.47
CA LEU A 136 1.35 -12.19 -3.40
C LEU A 136 1.52 -13.70 -3.59
N THR A 137 1.36 -14.21 -4.81
CA THR A 137 1.60 -15.64 -5.11
C THR A 137 3.05 -16.05 -4.79
N HIS A 138 4.02 -15.16 -5.02
CA HIS A 138 5.41 -15.43 -4.67
C HIS A 138 5.64 -15.37 -3.15
N GLU A 139 5.03 -14.40 -2.47
CA GLU A 139 5.08 -14.27 -1.00
C GLU A 139 4.55 -15.53 -0.30
N MET A 140 3.41 -16.07 -0.77
CA MET A 140 2.83 -17.31 -0.24
C MET A 140 3.81 -18.49 -0.35
N ARG A 141 4.47 -18.64 -1.51
CA ARG A 141 5.47 -19.71 -1.73
C ARG A 141 6.71 -19.56 -0.88
N LEU A 142 7.17 -18.31 -0.66
CA LEU A 142 8.29 -18.04 0.23
C LEU A 142 7.96 -18.43 1.67
N ASN A 143 6.76 -18.08 2.15
CA ASN A 143 6.32 -18.42 3.50
C ASN A 143 6.16 -19.94 3.69
N GLU A 144 5.64 -20.66 2.69
CA GLU A 144 5.58 -22.13 2.73
C GLU A 144 6.97 -22.80 2.77
N GLY A 145 7.97 -22.21 2.10
CA GLY A 145 9.35 -22.69 2.13
C GLY A 145 10.02 -22.48 3.50
N VAL A 146 9.80 -21.32 4.12
CA VAL A 146 10.34 -20.98 5.44
C VAL A 146 9.80 -21.91 6.54
N GLU A 147 8.52 -22.26 6.50
CA GLU A 147 7.94 -23.22 7.46
C GLU A 147 8.59 -24.61 7.32
N LYS A 148 8.79 -25.09 6.09
CA LYS A 148 9.46 -26.38 5.83
C LYS A 148 10.94 -26.37 6.27
N GLU A 149 11.65 -25.27 6.10
CA GLU A 149 13.05 -25.14 6.56
C GLU A 149 13.15 -25.16 8.09
N LYS A 150 12.24 -24.49 8.80
CA LYS A 150 12.17 -24.55 10.27
C LYS A 150 11.83 -25.95 10.76
N ASP A 151 10.87 -26.62 10.15
CA ASP A 151 10.50 -28.00 10.50
C ASP A 151 11.68 -28.95 10.30
N GLN A 152 12.46 -28.76 9.24
CA GLN A 152 13.68 -29.52 8.99
C GLN A 152 14.80 -29.19 9.99
N GLU A 153 14.96 -27.92 10.36
CA GLU A 153 15.95 -27.48 11.36
C GLU A 153 15.61 -28.04 12.75
N VAL A 154 14.33 -28.01 13.14
CA VAL A 154 13.83 -28.63 14.38
C VAL A 154 14.02 -30.15 14.33
N ALA A 155 13.72 -30.81 13.21
CA ALA A 155 13.96 -32.25 13.06
C ALA A 155 15.45 -32.60 13.17
N ASN A 156 16.33 -31.79 12.57
CA ASN A 156 17.79 -31.98 12.66
C ASN A 156 18.30 -31.76 14.09
N LEU A 157 17.82 -30.74 14.79
CA LEU A 157 18.13 -30.50 16.21
C LEU A 157 17.63 -31.66 17.09
N CYS A 158 16.41 -32.15 16.88
CA CYS A 158 15.88 -33.32 17.59
C CYS A 158 16.73 -34.57 17.32
N LEU A 159 17.18 -34.81 16.09
CA LEU A 159 18.08 -35.92 15.75
C LEU A 159 19.42 -35.82 16.50
N MET A 160 20.01 -34.61 16.58
CA MET A 160 21.24 -34.39 17.34
C MET A 160 21.08 -34.65 18.85
N VAL A 161 19.97 -34.21 19.45
CA VAL A 161 19.68 -34.47 20.87
C VAL A 161 19.48 -35.97 21.16
N ILE A 162 18.89 -36.70 20.22
CA ILE A 162 18.70 -38.16 20.34
C ILE A 162 20.06 -38.88 20.32
N ASP A 163 21.01 -38.46 19.49
CA ASP A 163 22.35 -39.06 19.46
C ASP A 163 23.14 -38.79 20.77
N ASP A 164 23.10 -37.57 21.31
CA ASP A 164 23.72 -37.26 22.61
C ASP A 164 23.07 -38.03 23.78
N SER A 165 21.75 -38.26 23.73
CA SER A 165 21.04 -39.05 24.75
C SER A 165 21.38 -40.54 24.72
N LYS A 166 21.76 -41.10 23.56
CA LYS A 166 22.26 -42.49 23.45
C LYS A 166 23.69 -42.64 23.96
N VAL A 167 24.53 -41.62 23.81
CA VAL A 167 25.89 -41.62 24.38
C VAL A 167 25.84 -41.62 25.90
N THR A 168 24.95 -40.85 26.51
CA THR A 168 24.79 -40.77 27.97
C THR A 168 24.15 -42.02 28.60
N SER A 169 23.20 -42.68 27.93
CA SER A 169 22.63 -43.95 28.40
C SER A 169 23.59 -45.14 28.33
N ASN A 170 24.55 -45.11 27.38
CA ASN A 170 25.58 -46.14 27.25
C ASN A 170 26.70 -45.99 28.32
N LEU A 171 26.93 -44.78 28.83
CA LEU A 171 27.81 -44.58 29.99
C LEU A 171 27.13 -45.00 31.30
N SER A 172 25.84 -44.73 31.50
CA SER A 172 25.14 -45.09 32.76
C SER A 172 25.00 -46.61 32.94
N SER A 173 24.80 -47.35 31.85
CA SER A 173 24.75 -48.82 31.85
C SER A 173 26.13 -49.47 32.01
N SER A 174 27.21 -48.76 31.65
CA SER A 174 28.59 -49.24 31.87
C SER A 174 29.06 -49.00 33.31
N ILE A 175 28.53 -48.01 34.02
CA ILE A 175 28.89 -47.73 35.43
C ILE A 175 28.15 -48.66 36.41
N SER A 176 26.93 -49.12 36.09
CA SER A 176 26.18 -50.04 36.98
C SER A 176 26.80 -51.43 37.11
N TYR A 177 27.66 -51.85 36.17
CA TYR A 177 28.31 -53.16 36.20
C TYR A 177 29.59 -53.20 37.05
N SER A 178 30.10 -52.08 37.58
CA SER A 178 31.33 -52.05 38.38
C SER A 178 31.11 -51.87 39.90
N PHE A 179 29.87 -51.90 40.39
CA PHE A 179 29.56 -51.73 41.82
C PHE A 179 28.72 -52.88 42.42
N GLY A 180 28.88 -54.08 41.86
CA GLY A 180 28.12 -55.28 42.25
C GLY A 180 28.95 -56.46 42.77
N GLU A 181 30.24 -56.28 43.07
CA GLU A 181 31.06 -57.30 43.73
C GLU A 181 32.07 -56.65 44.67
N LEU A 182 31.69 -56.46 45.93
CA LEU A 182 32.57 -56.45 47.11
C LEU A 182 31.77 -56.89 48.33
#